data_AF-A0A958JP32-F1
#
_entry.id   AF-A0A958JP32-F1
#
_cell.length_a   1.000
_cell.length_b   1.000
_cell.length_c   1.000
_cell.angle_alpha   90.00
_cell.angle_beta   90.00
_cell.angle_gamma   90.00
#
_symmetry.space_group_name_H-M   'P 1'
#
loop_
_entity.id
_entity.type
_entity.pdbx_description
1 polymer ?
#
loop_
_entity_poly.entity_id
_entity_poly.type
_entity_poly.pdbx_seq_one_letter_code
_entity_poly.pdbx_strand_id
1 'polypeptide(L)'
;MKIVIFSPHGVFSPAHATTYMMLRYLSSLCYDVTQLHCNGAFSVCERDVDLTNSGVAGSGEGTLRTIEHCLQCSSEQRNFSDFSGAQLRKVTDFLIGEDLQATRQWVLERSAEELWNEEWYGLEVSNLIGGTFQRFCGEPTPRFKSQKHAGLVRQLTLASIRMALAGGKCINQMRPDWLWIPSGEEMLTKALYQTAKMRASGMQKMQMVRFQAVLDGQMVLAQREGDPHPYRVQNVIDTLLDVRSDIDTWPREVLTEFDEFFRFLGMSNSQLSLPVAR
;
A
#
# COMPACT_ATOMS: atom_id res chain seq x y z
N MET A 1 18.80 3.02 -9.17
CA MET A 1 17.72 2.03 -9.00
C MET A 1 16.47 2.78 -8.52
N LYS A 2 15.32 2.48 -9.11
CA LYS A 2 14.03 3.12 -8.85
C LYS A 2 13.18 2.25 -7.93
N ILE A 3 12.78 2.81 -6.80
CA ILE A 3 11.98 2.14 -5.79
C ILE A 3 10.66 2.89 -5.65
N VAL A 4 9.55 2.19 -5.85
CA VAL A 4 8.21 2.73 -5.57
C VAL A 4 7.68 2.04 -4.33
N ILE A 5 7.26 2.83 -3.34
CA ILE A 5 6.66 2.32 -2.12
C ILE A 5 5.22 2.79 -2.06
N PHE A 6 4.28 1.85 -2.03
CA PHE A 6 2.88 2.18 -1.80
C PHE A 6 2.61 2.32 -0.31
N SER A 7 2.15 3.50 0.11
CA SER A 7 1.72 3.75 1.48
C SER A 7 0.27 4.26 1.42
N PRO A 8 -0.73 3.36 1.45
CA PRO A 8 -2.14 3.77 1.38
C PRO A 8 -2.62 4.52 2.63
N HIS A 9 -1.91 4.38 3.75
CA HIS A 9 -2.32 4.90 5.05
C HIS A 9 -1.29 5.88 5.65
N GLY A 10 -1.76 6.69 6.60
CA GLY A 10 -0.92 7.53 7.45
C GLY A 10 -0.26 6.74 8.60
N VAL A 11 0.36 7.43 9.55
CA VAL A 11 1.53 6.92 10.30
C VAL A 11 1.26 6.51 11.73
N PHE A 12 0.00 6.57 12.17
CA PHE A 12 -0.36 6.14 13.52
C PHE A 12 -0.18 4.63 13.77
N SER A 13 0.29 3.85 12.80
CA SER A 13 0.76 2.48 13.04
C SER A 13 2.30 2.42 13.10
N PRO A 14 2.90 1.77 14.12
CA PRO A 14 4.36 1.62 14.27
C PRO A 14 5.10 1.02 13.07
N ALA A 15 4.41 0.30 12.19
CA ALA A 15 5.05 -0.25 10.99
C ALA A 15 5.18 0.77 9.84
N HIS A 16 4.29 1.75 9.80
CA HIS A 16 4.47 2.88 8.90
C HIS A 16 5.73 3.66 9.30
N ALA A 17 5.97 3.81 10.61
CA ALA A 17 7.16 4.45 11.14
C ALA A 17 8.48 3.87 10.58
N THR A 18 8.63 2.55 10.69
CA THR A 18 9.78 1.81 10.16
C THR A 18 9.91 1.93 8.64
N THR A 19 8.79 1.89 7.92
CA THR A 19 8.78 2.07 6.46
C THR A 19 9.40 3.43 6.08
N TYR A 20 9.09 4.51 6.80
CA TYR A 20 9.66 5.83 6.51
C TYR A 20 11.13 5.95 6.88
N MET A 21 11.57 5.30 7.95
CA MET A 21 12.99 5.24 8.28
C MET A 21 13.77 4.50 7.21
N MET A 22 13.25 3.38 6.71
CA MET A 22 13.85 2.66 5.60
C MET A 22 13.88 3.50 4.32
N LEU A 23 12.81 4.24 4.04
CA LEU A 23 12.76 5.21 2.92
C LEU A 23 13.87 6.26 3.05
N ARG A 24 14.08 6.79 4.25
CA ARG A 24 15.13 7.76 4.53
C ARG A 24 16.52 7.16 4.33
N TYR A 25 16.74 5.96 4.88
CA TYR A 25 17.98 5.21 4.71
C TYR A 25 18.27 4.93 3.22
N LEU A 26 17.28 4.45 2.46
CA LEU A 26 17.40 4.27 1.01
C LEU A 26 17.71 5.56 0.27
N SER A 27 17.04 6.65 0.62
CA SER A 27 17.26 7.93 -0.03
C SER A 27 18.69 8.44 0.20
N SER A 28 19.28 8.20 1.38
CA SER A 28 20.69 8.53 1.62
C SER A 28 21.68 7.69 0.82
N LEU A 29 21.30 6.48 0.42
CA LEU A 29 22.08 5.61 -0.46
C LEU A 29 21.94 5.99 -1.95
N CYS A 30 21.40 7.18 -2.25
CA CYS A 30 21.20 7.71 -3.61
C CYS A 30 20.25 6.88 -4.49
N TYR A 31 19.30 6.17 -3.89
CA TYR A 31 18.21 5.53 -4.63
C TYR A 31 17.15 6.56 -5.06
N ASP A 32 16.53 6.34 -6.23
CA ASP A 32 15.39 7.14 -6.69
C ASP A 32 14.12 6.56 -6.06
N VAL A 33 13.77 7.10 -4.89
CA VAL A 33 12.69 6.59 -4.04
C VAL A 33 11.44 7.44 -4.23
N THR A 34 10.35 6.81 -4.63
CA THR A 34 9.04 7.43 -4.77
C THR A 34 8.04 6.81 -3.80
N GLN A 35 7.40 7.66 -3.00
CA GLN A 35 6.26 7.30 -2.19
C GLN A 35 4.98 7.49 -3.02
N LEU A 36 4.30 6.39 -3.33
CA LEU A 36 2.98 6.39 -3.94
C LEU A 36 1.92 6.42 -2.84
N HIS A 37 1.07 7.44 -2.85
CA HIS A 37 0.12 7.68 -1.76
C HIS A 37 -1.32 7.90 -2.24
N CYS A 38 -2.28 7.51 -1.41
CA CYS A 38 -3.70 7.79 -1.63
C CYS A 38 -4.02 9.24 -1.26
N ASN A 39 -4.67 9.98 -2.16
CA ASN A 39 -4.96 11.40 -2.01
C ASN A 39 -6.45 11.70 -1.80
N GLY A 40 -7.24 10.75 -1.30
CA GLY A 40 -8.68 10.97 -1.11
C GLY A 40 -9.58 10.44 -2.22
N ALA A 41 -9.05 10.12 -3.40
CA ALA A 41 -9.90 9.96 -4.59
C ALA A 41 -10.66 8.63 -4.71
N PHE A 42 -10.32 7.62 -3.91
CA PHE A 42 -11.07 6.37 -3.89
C PHE A 42 -12.34 6.49 -3.03
N SER A 43 -13.40 5.81 -3.43
CA SER A 43 -14.70 5.81 -2.73
C SER A 43 -14.63 5.24 -1.30
N VAL A 44 -13.62 4.42 -1.02
CA VAL A 44 -13.44 3.71 0.25
C VAL A 44 -11.96 3.32 0.44
N CYS A 45 -11.49 3.32 1.69
CA CYS A 45 -10.19 2.76 2.10
C CYS A 45 -10.29 2.28 3.56
N GLU A 46 -9.44 1.33 3.96
CA GLU A 46 -9.53 0.68 5.27
C GLU A 46 -8.85 1.42 6.42
N ARG A 47 -8.49 2.69 6.27
CA ARG A 47 -7.90 3.49 7.35
C ARG A 47 -8.89 3.72 8.51
N ASP A 48 -10.20 3.69 8.24
CA ASP A 48 -11.23 4.20 9.16
C ASP A 48 -11.99 3.09 9.92
N VAL A 49 -11.48 1.86 9.91
CA VAL A 49 -12.03 0.76 10.72
C VAL A 49 -11.30 0.71 12.07
N ASP A 50 -11.54 1.71 12.91
CA ASP A 50 -11.40 1.51 14.36
C ASP A 50 -12.52 0.54 14.79
N LEU A 51 -12.27 -0.76 14.59
CA LEU A 51 -13.17 -1.86 14.99
C LEU A 51 -13.31 -2.01 16.52
N THR A 52 -12.60 -1.20 17.30
CA THR A 52 -12.42 -1.41 18.74
C THR A 52 -13.16 -0.40 19.62
N ASN A 53 -13.55 0.77 19.10
CA ASN A 53 -14.26 1.78 19.91
C ASN A 53 -15.78 1.84 19.67
N SER A 54 -16.27 1.27 18.58
CA SER A 54 -17.69 0.91 18.41
C SER A 54 -17.81 -0.58 18.67
N GLY A 55 -18.00 -0.97 19.93
CA GLY A 55 -17.94 -2.34 20.46
C GLY A 55 -18.95 -3.36 19.92
N VAL A 56 -19.24 -3.37 18.62
CA VAL A 56 -20.03 -4.39 17.95
C VAL A 56 -19.45 -4.59 16.54
N ALA A 57 -18.65 -5.63 16.36
CA ALA A 57 -18.51 -6.25 15.04
C ALA A 57 -19.93 -6.62 14.56
N GLY A 58 -20.50 -5.83 13.65
CA GLY A 58 -21.89 -5.98 13.19
C GLY A 58 -22.80 -4.77 13.35
N SER A 59 -22.40 -3.67 13.99
CA SER A 59 -23.20 -2.42 13.96
C SER A 59 -23.23 -1.80 12.57
N GLY A 60 -22.23 -2.11 11.74
CA GLY A 60 -22.08 -1.60 10.39
C GLY A 60 -22.08 -0.07 10.31
N GLU A 61 -21.75 0.59 11.41
CA GLU A 61 -21.26 1.97 11.48
C GLU A 61 -19.73 1.91 11.40
N GLY A 62 -19.20 1.27 10.35
CA GLY A 62 -17.82 1.54 9.98
C GLY A 62 -17.78 3.02 9.61
N THR A 63 -17.04 3.82 10.37
CA THR A 63 -16.96 5.27 10.20
C THR A 63 -16.73 5.58 8.72
N LEU A 64 -17.74 6.18 8.09
CA LEU A 64 -17.63 6.64 6.72
C LEU A 64 -16.48 7.64 6.69
N ARG A 65 -15.47 7.33 5.87
CA ARG A 65 -14.32 8.18 5.58
C ARG A 65 -14.72 9.66 5.50
N THR A 66 -14.25 10.46 6.45
CA THR A 66 -14.49 11.90 6.41
C THR A 66 -13.42 12.59 5.56
N ILE A 67 -13.76 13.74 5.00
CA ILE A 67 -12.80 14.59 4.28
C ILE A 67 -11.65 14.97 5.22
N GLU A 68 -11.93 15.18 6.51
CA GLU A 68 -10.95 15.48 7.55
C GLU A 68 -9.91 14.36 7.70
N HIS A 69 -10.33 13.10 7.80
CA HIS A 69 -9.39 11.96 7.87
C HIS A 69 -8.52 11.84 6.61
N CYS A 70 -9.08 12.16 5.43
CA CYS A 70 -8.31 12.19 4.18
C CYS A 70 -7.25 13.29 4.18
N LEU A 71 -7.61 14.48 4.65
CA LEU A 71 -6.72 15.63 4.75
C LEU A 71 -5.60 15.35 5.76
N GLN A 72 -5.96 14.77 6.91
CA GLN A 72 -4.99 14.34 7.92
C GLN A 72 -4.01 13.30 7.34
N CYS A 73 -4.52 12.29 6.64
CA CYS A 73 -3.69 11.29 5.94
C CYS A 73 -2.72 11.95 4.95
N SER A 74 -3.23 12.88 4.13
CA SER A 74 -2.42 13.55 3.13
C SER A 74 -1.38 14.46 3.77
N SER A 75 -1.70 15.12 4.88
CA SER A 75 -0.77 15.98 5.62
C SER A 75 0.35 15.15 6.24
N GLU A 76 0.00 14.03 6.89
CA GLU A 76 0.98 13.08 7.42
C GLU A 76 1.91 12.62 6.30
N GLN A 77 1.37 12.08 5.21
CA GLN A 77 2.17 11.54 4.11
C GLN A 77 3.11 12.57 3.47
N ARG A 78 2.72 13.85 3.40
CA ARG A 78 3.62 14.94 2.99
C ARG A 78 4.77 15.13 3.97
N ASN A 79 4.46 15.28 5.25
CA ASN A 79 5.49 15.46 6.28
C ASN A 79 6.49 14.29 6.29
N PHE A 80 6.04 13.06 6.04
CA PHE A 80 6.93 11.90 5.99
C PHE A 80 7.71 11.78 4.67
N SER A 81 7.14 12.22 3.56
CA SER A 81 7.90 12.37 2.32
C SER A 81 9.04 13.37 2.51
N ASP A 82 8.76 14.50 3.17
CA ASP A 82 9.76 15.53 3.48
C ASP A 82 10.83 14.98 4.44
N PHE A 83 10.43 14.24 5.48
CA PHE A 83 11.35 13.58 6.41
C PHE A 83 12.25 12.56 5.70
N SER A 84 11.67 11.70 4.86
CA SER A 84 12.41 10.63 4.19
C SER A 84 13.25 11.13 3.02
N GLY A 85 12.89 12.27 2.42
CA GLY A 85 13.47 12.72 1.16
C GLY A 85 12.94 11.97 -0.06
N ALA A 86 11.91 11.15 0.10
CA ALA A 86 11.26 10.46 -1.02
C ALA A 86 10.44 11.44 -1.87
N GLN A 87 10.31 11.16 -3.16
CA GLN A 87 9.38 11.90 -4.03
C GLN A 87 7.94 11.47 -3.75
N LEU A 88 7.07 12.42 -3.42
CA LEU A 88 5.64 12.13 -3.25
C LEU A 88 4.90 12.13 -4.58
N ARG A 89 4.17 11.04 -4.88
CA ARG A 89 3.28 10.94 -6.05
C ARG A 89 1.90 10.45 -5.63
N LYS A 90 0.85 11.05 -6.19
CA LYS A 90 -0.53 10.63 -5.90
C LYS A 90 -0.90 9.50 -6.83
N VAL A 91 -1.64 8.52 -6.32
CA VAL A 91 -2.16 7.43 -7.16
C VAL A 91 -3.04 7.98 -8.31
N THR A 92 -3.76 9.06 -8.08
CA THR A 92 -4.59 9.69 -9.13
C THR A 92 -3.81 10.33 -10.25
N ASP A 93 -2.53 10.64 -10.07
CA ASP A 93 -1.72 11.24 -11.15
C ASP A 93 -1.59 10.26 -12.34
N PHE A 94 -1.90 8.98 -12.11
CA PHE A 94 -1.93 7.93 -13.11
C PHE A 94 -3.32 7.65 -13.68
N LEU A 95 -4.34 8.41 -13.30
CA LEU A 95 -5.71 8.27 -13.80
C LEU A 95 -6.10 9.49 -14.64
N ILE A 96 -6.76 9.25 -15.77
CA ILE A 96 -7.36 10.29 -16.62
C ILE A 96 -8.89 10.25 -16.50
N GLY A 97 -9.56 11.31 -16.98
CA GLY A 97 -11.01 11.44 -16.87
C GLY A 97 -11.77 10.26 -17.49
N GLU A 98 -11.27 9.74 -18.61
CA GLU A 98 -11.81 8.60 -19.33
C GLU A 98 -11.75 7.33 -18.48
N ASP A 99 -10.68 7.11 -17.70
CA ASP A 99 -10.61 5.95 -16.79
C ASP A 99 -11.68 6.05 -15.71
N LEU A 100 -11.87 7.24 -15.15
CA LEU A 100 -12.84 7.48 -14.08
C LEU A 100 -14.27 7.26 -14.56
N GLN A 101 -14.56 7.68 -15.80
CA GLN A 101 -15.85 7.47 -16.45
C GLN A 101 -16.06 6.00 -16.82
N ALA A 102 -15.09 5.35 -17.48
CA ALA A 102 -15.18 3.96 -17.89
C ALA A 102 -15.39 3.02 -16.69
N THR A 103 -14.61 3.19 -15.62
CA THR A 103 -14.77 2.40 -14.38
C THR A 103 -16.10 2.64 -13.71
N ARG A 104 -16.58 3.89 -13.67
CA ARG A 104 -17.89 4.22 -13.11
C ARG A 104 -19.01 3.57 -13.91
N GLN A 105 -18.96 3.69 -15.24
CA GLN A 105 -19.96 3.14 -16.15
C GLN A 105 -20.02 1.61 -16.01
N TRP A 106 -18.85 0.94 -16.03
CA TRP A 106 -18.76 -0.51 -15.87
C TRP A 106 -19.40 -1.01 -14.57
N VAL A 107 -19.18 -0.29 -13.45
CA VAL A 107 -19.81 -0.60 -12.16
C VAL A 107 -21.32 -0.35 -12.19
N LEU A 108 -21.78 0.75 -12.78
CA LEU A 108 -23.20 1.12 -12.79
C LEU A 108 -24.07 0.23 -13.70
N GLU A 109 -23.51 -0.32 -14.77
CA GLU A 109 -24.22 -1.17 -15.73
C GLU A 109 -24.57 -2.57 -15.20
N ARG A 110 -23.93 -3.00 -14.11
CA ARG A 110 -24.09 -4.34 -13.53
C ARG A 110 -24.79 -4.26 -12.19
N SER A 111 -25.48 -5.30 -11.78
CA SER A 111 -25.94 -5.50 -10.40
C SER A 111 -24.76 -5.79 -9.45
N ALA A 112 -24.97 -5.64 -8.14
CA ALA A 112 -23.93 -5.98 -7.16
C ALA A 112 -23.59 -7.48 -7.15
N GLU A 113 -24.57 -8.33 -7.45
CA GLU A 113 -24.39 -9.78 -7.58
C GLU A 113 -23.55 -10.14 -8.81
N GLU A 114 -23.83 -9.52 -9.95
CA GLU A 114 -22.97 -9.67 -11.15
C GLU A 114 -21.55 -9.18 -10.85
N LEU A 115 -21.39 -7.98 -10.28
CA LEU A 115 -20.07 -7.43 -9.95
C LEU A 115 -19.25 -8.35 -9.05
N TRP A 116 -19.86 -9.03 -8.09
CA TRP A 116 -19.15 -9.94 -7.18
C TRP A 116 -18.52 -11.13 -7.90
N ASN A 117 -19.18 -11.61 -8.96
CA ASN A 117 -18.77 -12.79 -9.73
C ASN A 117 -17.99 -12.43 -11.01
N GLU A 118 -17.78 -11.13 -11.26
CA GLU A 118 -17.11 -10.63 -12.45
C GLU A 118 -15.58 -10.57 -12.30
N GLU A 119 -14.93 -10.45 -13.45
CA GLU A 119 -13.49 -10.30 -13.57
C GLU A 119 -13.15 -8.98 -14.25
N TRP A 120 -12.17 -8.25 -13.71
CA TRP A 120 -11.62 -7.06 -14.33
C TRP A 120 -10.17 -7.30 -14.76
N TYR A 121 -9.96 -7.50 -16.07
CA TYR A 121 -8.63 -7.78 -16.65
C TYR A 121 -7.85 -8.89 -15.91
N GLY A 122 -8.44 -10.07 -15.70
CA GLY A 122 -7.80 -11.18 -14.97
C GLY A 122 -7.90 -11.09 -13.44
N LEU A 123 -8.55 -10.06 -12.90
CA LEU A 123 -8.72 -9.87 -11.46
C LEU A 123 -10.16 -10.16 -11.04
N GLU A 124 -10.37 -11.26 -10.33
CA GLU A 124 -11.66 -11.61 -9.73
C GLU A 124 -12.06 -10.58 -8.68
N VAL A 125 -13.25 -9.97 -8.83
CA VAL A 125 -13.71 -8.90 -7.94
C VAL A 125 -13.87 -9.41 -6.50
N SER A 126 -14.50 -10.56 -6.30
CA SER A 126 -14.68 -11.17 -4.97
C SER A 126 -13.36 -11.37 -4.23
N ASN A 127 -12.29 -11.78 -4.94
CA ASN A 127 -10.97 -11.92 -4.36
C ASN A 127 -10.38 -10.56 -3.94
N LEU A 128 -10.55 -9.52 -4.76
CA LEU A 128 -10.06 -8.17 -4.46
C LEU A 128 -10.75 -7.55 -3.24
N ILE A 129 -12.07 -7.71 -3.12
CA ILE A 129 -12.86 -6.94 -2.14
C ILE A 129 -13.33 -7.77 -0.93
N GLY A 130 -13.28 -9.10 -1.00
CA GLY A 130 -13.92 -10.00 -0.03
C GLY A 130 -13.40 -9.85 1.41
N GLY A 131 -12.07 -9.77 1.60
CA GLY A 131 -11.49 -9.57 2.93
C GLY A 131 -11.86 -8.21 3.55
N THR A 132 -12.04 -7.19 2.73
CA THR A 132 -12.48 -5.86 3.18
C THR A 132 -13.97 -5.82 3.48
N PHE A 133 -14.76 -6.47 2.62
CA PHE A 133 -16.18 -6.66 2.84
C PHE A 133 -16.46 -7.39 4.16
N GLN A 134 -15.75 -8.51 4.41
CA GLN A 134 -15.87 -9.27 5.64
C GLN A 134 -15.51 -8.44 6.88
N ARG A 135 -14.46 -7.62 6.81
CA ARG A 135 -14.07 -6.73 7.92
C ARG A 135 -15.15 -5.69 8.23
N PHE A 136 -15.85 -5.16 7.21
CA PHE A 136 -16.87 -4.13 7.41
C PHE A 136 -18.23 -4.71 7.84
N CYS A 137 -18.60 -5.87 7.29
CA CYS A 137 -19.92 -6.47 7.48
C CYS A 137 -19.94 -7.59 8.52
N GLY A 138 -18.78 -8.12 8.93
CA GLY A 138 -18.69 -9.32 9.77
C GLY A 138 -19.06 -10.62 9.03
N GLU A 139 -19.34 -10.56 7.72
CA GLU A 139 -19.82 -11.67 6.92
C GLU A 139 -18.95 -11.88 5.67
N PRO A 140 -18.55 -13.12 5.34
CA PRO A 140 -17.68 -13.40 4.21
C PRO A 140 -18.37 -13.22 2.85
N THR A 141 -19.71 -13.30 2.81
CA THR A 141 -20.50 -13.23 1.57
C THR A 141 -21.56 -12.13 1.63
N PRO A 142 -21.74 -11.34 0.56
CA PRO A 142 -22.76 -10.31 0.54
C PRO A 142 -24.18 -10.87 0.44
N ARG A 143 -25.11 -10.27 1.19
CA ARG A 143 -26.55 -10.46 1.02
C ARG A 143 -27.03 -9.46 -0.03
N PHE A 144 -27.11 -9.83 -1.31
CA PHE A 144 -27.42 -8.89 -2.39
C PHE A 144 -28.81 -8.24 -2.32
N LYS A 145 -29.73 -8.81 -1.55
CA LYS A 145 -31.03 -8.18 -1.23
C LYS A 145 -30.89 -6.96 -0.28
N SER A 146 -29.79 -6.86 0.47
CA SER A 146 -29.49 -5.72 1.33
C SER A 146 -28.89 -4.59 0.51
N GLN A 147 -29.59 -3.45 0.44
CA GLN A 147 -29.08 -2.25 -0.24
C GLN A 147 -27.74 -1.78 0.33
N LYS A 148 -27.50 -1.99 1.62
CA LYS A 148 -26.22 -1.69 2.28
C LYS A 148 -25.09 -2.54 1.72
N HIS A 149 -25.29 -3.87 1.65
CA HIS A 149 -24.26 -4.78 1.13
C HIS A 149 -24.04 -4.51 -0.37
N ALA A 150 -25.12 -4.32 -1.14
CA ALA A 150 -25.03 -4.01 -2.56
C ALA A 150 -24.30 -2.68 -2.84
N GLY A 151 -24.60 -1.63 -2.06
CA GLY A 151 -23.91 -0.35 -2.14
C GLY A 151 -22.42 -0.45 -1.79
N LEU A 152 -22.08 -1.18 -0.72
CA LEU A 152 -20.69 -1.39 -0.31
C LEU A 152 -19.89 -2.18 -1.35
N VAL A 153 -20.45 -3.27 -1.90
CA VAL A 153 -19.81 -4.04 -2.98
C VAL A 153 -19.44 -3.11 -4.13
N ARG A 154 -20.37 -2.28 -4.61
CA ARG A 154 -20.09 -1.32 -5.69
C ARG A 154 -18.97 -0.34 -5.36
N GLN A 155 -18.97 0.21 -4.14
CA GLN A 155 -17.96 1.18 -3.70
C GLN A 155 -16.57 0.54 -3.62
N LEU A 156 -16.49 -0.68 -3.08
CA LEU A 156 -15.26 -1.45 -3.00
C LEU A 156 -14.77 -1.82 -4.40
N THR A 157 -15.63 -2.37 -5.25
CA THR A 157 -15.29 -2.72 -6.64
C THR A 157 -14.78 -1.52 -7.42
N LEU A 158 -15.44 -0.36 -7.30
CA LEU A 158 -15.00 0.85 -8.00
C LEU A 158 -13.61 1.31 -7.51
N ALA A 159 -13.36 1.29 -6.21
CA ALA A 159 -12.08 1.66 -5.64
C ALA A 159 -10.95 0.68 -6.01
N SER A 160 -11.20 -0.63 -5.94
CA SER A 160 -10.22 -1.66 -6.27
C SER A 160 -9.83 -1.64 -7.75
N ILE A 161 -10.81 -1.50 -8.65
CA ILE A 161 -10.56 -1.42 -10.10
C ILE A 161 -9.77 -0.16 -10.46
N ARG A 162 -10.11 0.99 -9.87
CA ARG A 162 -9.35 2.22 -10.11
C ARG A 162 -7.93 2.11 -9.57
N MET A 163 -7.72 1.46 -8.43
CA MET A 163 -6.39 1.18 -7.90
C MET A 163 -5.61 0.24 -8.82
N ALA A 164 -6.24 -0.80 -9.35
CA ALA A 164 -5.63 -1.70 -10.33
C ALA A 164 -5.20 -0.96 -11.60
N LEU A 165 -6.08 -0.12 -12.16
CA LEU A 165 -5.74 0.71 -13.33
C LEU A 165 -4.60 1.69 -13.04
N ALA A 166 -4.68 2.44 -11.95
CA ALA A 166 -3.66 3.39 -11.55
C ALA A 166 -2.32 2.70 -11.29
N GLY A 167 -2.34 1.55 -10.60
CA GLY A 167 -1.16 0.73 -10.35
C GLY A 167 -0.51 0.23 -11.64
N GLY A 168 -1.31 -0.27 -12.59
CA GLY A 168 -0.81 -0.71 -13.89
C GLY A 168 -0.17 0.44 -14.68
N LYS A 169 -0.78 1.62 -14.68
CA LYS A 169 -0.23 2.82 -15.34
C LYS A 169 1.03 3.32 -14.63
N CYS A 170 1.05 3.34 -13.29
CA CYS A 170 2.23 3.66 -12.49
C CYS A 170 3.42 2.76 -12.82
N ILE A 171 3.22 1.44 -12.83
CA ILE A 171 4.27 0.46 -13.15
C ILE A 171 4.80 0.70 -14.57
N ASN A 172 3.91 0.88 -15.56
CA ASN A 172 4.31 1.08 -16.95
C ASN A 172 5.06 2.40 -17.18
N GLN A 173 4.63 3.48 -16.53
CA GLN A 173 5.20 4.82 -16.72
C GLN A 173 6.52 4.99 -15.95
N MET A 174 6.53 4.61 -14.67
CA MET A 174 7.71 4.80 -13.82
C MET A 174 8.80 3.76 -14.06
N ARG A 175 8.38 2.55 -14.46
CA ARG A 175 9.21 1.36 -14.61
C ARG A 175 10.10 1.12 -13.39
N PRO A 176 9.52 0.88 -12.20
CA PRO A 176 10.31 0.65 -10.99
C PRO A 176 11.12 -0.65 -11.09
N ASP A 177 12.30 -0.65 -10.49
CA ASP A 177 13.10 -1.85 -10.25
C ASP A 177 12.52 -2.65 -9.07
N TRP A 178 12.05 -1.92 -8.06
CA TRP A 178 11.43 -2.47 -6.84
C TRP A 178 10.08 -1.80 -6.58
N LEU A 179 9.07 -2.62 -6.28
CA LEU A 179 7.76 -2.18 -5.82
C LEU A 179 7.48 -2.76 -4.44
N TRP A 180 7.47 -1.88 -3.44
CA TRP A 180 7.22 -2.26 -2.05
C TRP A 180 5.76 -1.98 -1.72
N ILE A 181 5.08 -3.02 -1.25
CA ILE A 181 3.64 -3.00 -1.00
C ILE A 181 3.43 -3.53 0.42
N PRO A 182 2.67 -2.84 1.29
CA PRO A 182 2.29 -3.38 2.58
C PRO A 182 1.66 -4.76 2.39
N SER A 183 1.89 -5.70 3.28
CA SER A 183 1.21 -6.98 3.24
C SER A 183 -0.04 -6.86 4.10
N GLY A 184 -1.18 -7.12 3.48
CA GLY A 184 -2.41 -7.35 4.19
C GLY A 184 -3.52 -7.71 3.22
N GLU A 185 -4.70 -7.95 3.78
CA GLU A 185 -5.94 -8.18 3.03
C GLU A 185 -6.61 -6.86 2.65
N GLU A 186 -5.89 -5.73 2.75
CA GLU A 186 -6.45 -4.46 2.33
C GLU A 186 -6.70 -4.43 0.83
N MET A 187 -7.91 -4.07 0.43
CA MET A 187 -8.39 -4.04 -0.94
C MET A 187 -7.49 -3.20 -1.85
N LEU A 188 -7.07 -1.99 -1.45
CA LEU A 188 -6.21 -1.15 -2.30
C LEU A 188 -4.83 -1.78 -2.49
N THR A 189 -4.27 -2.29 -1.40
CA THR A 189 -2.98 -2.97 -1.36
C THR A 189 -3.00 -4.26 -2.19
N LYS A 190 -4.06 -5.06 -2.05
CA LYS A 190 -4.32 -6.30 -2.78
C LYS A 190 -4.50 -6.04 -4.27
N ALA A 191 -5.27 -5.01 -4.64
CA ALA A 191 -5.46 -4.60 -6.03
C ALA A 191 -4.14 -4.19 -6.70
N LEU A 192 -3.30 -3.41 -6.02
CA LEU A 192 -1.97 -3.05 -6.54
C LEU A 192 -1.08 -4.29 -6.67
N TYR A 193 -1.04 -5.15 -5.65
CA TYR A 193 -0.20 -6.34 -5.64
C TYR A 193 -0.57 -7.32 -6.76
N GLN A 194 -1.85 -7.63 -6.93
CA GLN A 194 -2.29 -8.56 -7.98
C GLN A 194 -2.01 -7.98 -9.38
N THR A 195 -2.28 -6.69 -9.58
CA THR A 195 -1.93 -5.99 -10.83
C THR A 195 -0.43 -6.08 -11.10
N ALA A 196 0.40 -5.82 -10.08
CA ALA A 196 1.85 -5.88 -10.19
C ALA A 196 2.34 -7.29 -10.54
N LYS A 197 1.77 -8.33 -9.91
CA LYS A 197 2.09 -9.74 -10.18
C LYS A 197 1.78 -10.13 -11.62
N MET A 198 0.62 -9.75 -12.14
CA MET A 198 0.24 -9.99 -13.54
C MET A 198 1.21 -9.33 -14.53
N ARG A 199 1.67 -8.10 -14.22
CA ARG A 199 2.58 -7.33 -15.09
C ARG A 199 4.04 -7.81 -15.02
N ALA A 200 4.49 -8.21 -13.83
CA ALA A 200 5.83 -8.76 -13.61
C ALA A 200 6.06 -10.07 -14.37
N SER A 201 4.98 -10.83 -14.62
CA SER A 201 5.00 -12.10 -15.36
C SER A 201 5.21 -11.92 -16.87
N GLY A 202 5.07 -10.69 -17.39
CA GLY A 202 5.08 -10.39 -18.82
C GLY A 202 6.40 -9.82 -19.34
N MET A 203 6.68 -8.55 -19.08
CA MET A 203 7.68 -7.77 -19.83
C MET A 203 8.72 -7.01 -18.99
N GLN A 204 8.49 -6.85 -17.69
CA GLN A 204 9.35 -6.04 -16.83
C GLN A 204 9.78 -6.85 -15.61
N LYS A 205 11.08 -7.11 -15.48
CA LYS A 205 11.66 -7.71 -14.27
C LYS A 205 11.65 -6.67 -13.15
N MET A 206 10.52 -6.58 -12.46
CA MET A 206 10.35 -5.79 -11.23
C MET A 206 10.35 -6.74 -10.05
N GLN A 207 11.14 -6.43 -9.02
CA GLN A 207 11.07 -7.14 -7.74
C GLN A 207 9.92 -6.56 -6.91
N MET A 208 9.12 -7.43 -6.30
CA MET A 208 8.04 -7.03 -5.41
C MET A 208 8.43 -7.40 -3.99
N VAL A 209 8.27 -6.48 -3.05
CA VAL A 209 8.46 -6.75 -1.62
C VAL A 209 7.14 -6.55 -0.92
N ARG A 210 6.70 -7.58 -0.18
CA ARG A 210 5.57 -7.48 0.73
C ARG A 210 6.08 -7.29 2.14
N PHE A 211 5.51 -6.34 2.90
CA PHE A 211 5.91 -6.08 4.28
C PHE A 211 4.72 -6.02 5.24
N GLN A 212 4.68 -6.87 6.27
CA GLN A 212 3.63 -6.86 7.27
C GLN A 212 4.04 -6.06 8.49
N ALA A 213 3.19 -5.14 8.88
CA ALA A 213 3.15 -4.57 10.21
C ALA A 213 2.67 -5.63 11.23
N VAL A 214 3.51 -6.10 12.15
CA VAL A 214 3.06 -6.90 13.30
C VAL A 214 2.97 -6.00 14.53
N LEU A 215 1.95 -6.25 15.36
CA LEU A 215 1.58 -5.42 16.53
C LEU A 215 2.72 -5.22 17.56
N ASP A 216 3.70 -6.12 17.60
CA ASP A 216 4.87 -6.03 18.49
C ASP A 216 6.07 -5.33 17.83
N GLY A 217 5.81 -4.49 16.82
CA GLY A 217 6.84 -3.79 16.08
C GLY A 217 7.68 -4.69 15.18
N GLN A 218 7.28 -5.93 14.90
CA GLN A 218 8.01 -6.71 13.89
C GLN A 218 7.50 -6.35 12.50
N MET A 219 8.39 -5.98 11.59
CA MET A 219 8.06 -5.91 10.17
C MET A 219 8.48 -7.21 9.49
N VAL A 220 7.51 -8.01 9.06
CA VAL A 220 7.76 -9.30 8.39
C VAL A 220 7.82 -9.07 6.90
N LEU A 221 8.92 -9.45 6.27
CA LEU A 221 9.12 -9.26 4.84
C LEU A 221 9.18 -10.59 4.14
N ALA A 222 8.40 -10.69 3.08
CA ALA A 222 8.51 -11.76 2.11
C ALA A 222 8.97 -11.14 0.79
N GLN A 223 10.14 -11.56 0.30
CA GLN A 223 10.57 -11.20 -1.05
C GLN A 223 9.64 -11.78 -2.11
N ARG A 224 9.00 -12.92 -1.79
CA ARG A 224 8.08 -13.63 -2.69
C ARG A 224 6.94 -14.24 -1.89
N GLU A 225 5.81 -14.42 -2.55
CA GLU A 225 4.69 -15.16 -1.98
C GLU A 225 5.13 -16.61 -1.69
N GLY A 226 4.93 -17.06 -0.46
CA GLY A 226 5.34 -18.40 -0.02
C GLY A 226 6.83 -18.55 0.32
N ASP A 227 7.57 -17.45 0.52
CA ASP A 227 8.95 -17.51 1.01
C ASP A 227 8.99 -18.23 2.38
N PRO A 228 9.65 -19.40 2.50
CA PRO A 228 9.70 -20.16 3.75
C PRO A 228 10.53 -19.46 4.83
N HIS A 229 11.31 -18.45 4.47
CA HIS A 229 12.20 -17.73 5.38
C HIS A 229 11.98 -16.21 5.29
N PRO A 230 10.81 -15.70 5.73
CA PRO A 230 10.59 -14.27 5.76
C PRO A 230 11.60 -13.59 6.69
N TYR A 231 12.21 -12.50 6.23
CA TYR A 231 13.09 -11.69 7.08
C TYR A 231 12.23 -10.86 8.03
N ARG A 232 12.53 -10.90 9.32
CA ARG A 232 11.79 -10.15 10.34
C ARG A 232 12.68 -9.02 10.80
N VAL A 233 12.27 -7.79 10.50
CA VAL A 233 12.88 -6.61 11.09
C VAL A 233 12.26 -6.40 12.46
N GLN A 234 13.07 -6.38 13.51
CA GLN A 234 12.60 -5.96 14.81
C GLN A 234 12.52 -4.43 14.81
N ASN A 235 11.35 -3.83 15.11
CA ASN A 235 11.29 -2.39 15.33
C ASN A 235 12.18 -2.09 16.52
N VAL A 236 13.27 -1.40 16.22
CA VAL A 236 14.21 -0.91 17.22
C VAL A 236 13.71 0.44 17.79
N ILE A 237 12.58 0.96 17.28
CA ILE A 237 12.06 2.29 17.57
C ILE A 237 10.55 2.25 17.84
N ASP A 238 10.17 2.80 18.98
CA ASP A 238 8.78 2.85 19.44
C ASP A 238 7.97 3.96 18.74
N THR A 239 8.60 5.11 18.45
CA THR A 239 7.94 6.23 17.76
C THR A 239 8.88 6.95 16.79
N LEU A 240 8.34 7.39 15.64
CA LEU A 240 9.09 8.25 14.71
C LEU A 240 9.38 9.64 15.26
N LEU A 241 8.65 10.08 16.29
CA LEU A 241 8.81 11.42 16.87
C LEU A 241 10.17 11.56 17.60
N ASP A 242 10.76 10.43 17.98
CA ASP A 242 12.05 10.38 18.67
C ASP A 242 13.24 10.30 17.69
N VAL A 243 12.97 10.21 16.39
CA VAL A 243 13.99 9.97 15.36
C VAL A 243 14.23 11.23 14.55
N ARG A 244 15.49 11.71 14.56
CA ARG A 244 15.92 12.82 13.71
C ARG A 244 16.03 12.36 12.26
N SER A 245 15.86 13.27 11.30
CA SER A 245 16.05 12.94 9.87
C SER A 245 17.52 12.71 9.48
N ASP A 246 18.46 13.10 10.34
CA ASP A 246 19.89 12.88 10.17
C ASP A 246 20.28 11.46 10.57
N ILE A 247 20.69 10.65 9.59
CA ILE A 247 20.99 9.22 9.76
C ILE A 247 22.24 9.01 10.61
N ASP A 248 23.18 9.96 10.60
CA ASP A 248 24.41 9.89 11.41
C ASP A 248 24.12 9.94 12.92
N THR A 249 22.91 10.37 13.29
CA THR A 249 22.45 10.43 14.68
C THR A 249 21.66 9.20 15.12
N TRP A 250 21.42 8.24 14.22
CA TRP A 250 20.63 7.06 14.54
C TRP A 250 21.42 6.06 15.39
N PRO A 251 20.74 5.30 16.28
CA PRO A 251 21.37 4.20 17.00
C PRO A 251 22.03 3.21 16.04
N ARG A 252 23.20 2.68 16.42
CA ARG A 252 23.94 1.74 15.56
C ARG A 252 23.17 0.46 15.31
N GLU A 253 22.35 0.06 16.26
CA GLU A 253 21.47 -1.11 16.20
C GLU A 253 20.47 -0.95 15.04
N VAL A 254 19.88 0.24 14.88
CA VAL A 254 18.97 0.58 13.78
C VAL A 254 19.69 0.50 12.43
N LEU A 255 20.89 1.09 12.34
CA LEU A 255 21.68 1.08 11.12
C LEU A 255 22.09 -0.35 10.72
N THR A 256 22.50 -1.15 11.70
CA THR A 256 22.88 -2.57 11.48
C THR A 256 21.69 -3.38 10.99
N GLU A 257 20.52 -3.22 11.61
CA GLU A 257 19.28 -3.89 11.21
C GLU A 257 18.90 -3.53 9.76
N PHE A 258 18.98 -2.24 9.39
CA PHE A 258 18.73 -1.81 8.02
C PHE A 258 19.77 -2.34 7.03
N ASP A 259 21.05 -2.31 7.35
CA ASP A 259 22.10 -2.89 6.51
C ASP A 259 21.88 -4.39 6.24
N GLU A 260 21.50 -5.14 7.28
CA GLU A 260 21.17 -6.57 7.15
C GLU A 260 19.90 -6.78 6.32
N PHE A 261 18.86 -5.98 6.56
CA PHE A 261 17.64 -5.97 5.79
C PHE A 261 17.92 -5.74 4.28
N PHE A 262 18.71 -4.71 3.93
CA PHE A 262 18.99 -4.40 2.53
C PHE A 262 19.91 -5.44 1.89
N ARG A 263 20.82 -6.02 2.67
CA ARG A 263 21.63 -7.16 2.22
C ARG A 263 20.76 -8.39 1.93
N PHE A 264 19.76 -8.66 2.78
CA PHE A 264 18.79 -9.73 2.54
C PHE A 264 18.05 -9.51 1.22
N LEU A 265 17.57 -8.28 0.95
CA LEU A 265 16.97 -7.90 -0.33
C LEU A 265 17.94 -7.95 -1.53
N GLY A 266 19.23 -8.22 -1.32
CA GLY A 266 20.24 -8.15 -2.38
C GLY A 266 20.50 -6.73 -2.88
N MET A 267 20.11 -5.72 -2.10
CA MET A 267 20.29 -4.29 -2.35
C MET A 267 21.52 -3.75 -1.59
N SER A 268 22.65 -4.45 -1.64
CA SER A 268 23.82 -4.09 -0.84
C SER A 268 24.61 -2.90 -1.41
N ASN A 269 25.22 -2.11 -0.53
CA ASN A 269 26.12 -0.99 -0.86
C ASN A 269 27.27 -1.37 -1.82
N SER A 270 27.66 -2.63 -1.91
CA SER A 270 28.65 -3.12 -2.88
C SER A 270 28.20 -3.07 -4.35
N GLN A 271 26.90 -2.88 -4.63
CA GLN A 271 26.39 -2.59 -5.98
C GLN A 271 26.34 -1.09 -6.30
N LEU A 272 26.58 -0.23 -5.30
CA LEU A 272 26.57 1.24 -5.41
C LEU A 272 27.98 1.86 -5.48
N SER A 273 29.03 1.07 -5.30
CA SER A 273 30.41 1.53 -5.50
C SER A 273 30.77 1.61 -6.99
N LEU A 274 30.12 2.51 -7.73
CA LEU A 274 30.82 3.24 -8.76
C LEU A 274 31.06 4.63 -8.19
N PRO A 275 32.28 4.98 -7.76
CA PRO A 275 32.59 6.36 -7.48
C PRO A 275 32.29 7.13 -8.77
N VAL A 276 31.30 8.02 -8.73
CA VAL A 276 31.19 9.08 -9.73
C VAL A 276 32.50 9.85 -9.61
N ALA A 277 33.36 9.68 -10.59
CA ALA A 277 34.61 10.41 -10.67
C ALA A 277 34.27 11.90 -10.88
N ARG A 278 34.34 12.65 -9.77
CA ARG A 278 34.46 14.10 -9.58
C ARG A 278 33.54 15.02 -10.38
#